data_AF-A0A2X1Q3W3-F1
#
_entry.id   AF-A0A2X1Q3W3-F1
#
_cell.length_a   1.000
_cell.length_b   1.000
_cell.length_c   1.000
_cell.angle_alpha   90.00
_cell.angle_beta   90.00
_cell.angle_gamma   90.00
#
_symmetry.space_group_name_H-M   'P 1'
#
loop_
_entity.id
_entity.type
_entity.pdbx_description
1 polymer ?
#
loop_
_entity_poly.entity_id
_entity_poly.type
_entity_poly.pdbx_seq_one_letter_code
_entity_poly.pdbx_strand_id
1 'polypeptide(L)'
;MSYSPGAKRSFLKVTEGSAIRRIGHLRWLRNIAVALGNAPWDETILTALESRKGEHPLLDEHIAWAIAQQIERRNACIVEVQLPKKQRLVRVIEKGLPRDA
;
A
#
# COMPACT_ATOMS: atom_id res chain seq x y z
N MET A 1 15.56 14.61 19.43
CA MET A 1 16.40 14.05 18.34
C MET A 1 17.08 12.80 18.89
N SER A 2 16.46 11.62 18.77
CA SER A 2 16.99 10.38 19.36
C SER A 2 17.03 9.31 18.29
N TYR A 3 18.17 9.20 17.61
CA TYR A 3 18.40 8.13 16.64
C TYR A 3 18.87 6.89 17.41
N SER A 4 18.03 5.86 17.49
CA SER A 4 18.33 4.62 18.21
C SER A 4 19.46 3.84 17.51
N PRO A 5 20.64 3.62 18.14
CA PRO A 5 21.82 3.03 17.47
C PRO A 5 21.68 1.52 17.15
N GLY A 6 20.66 0.85 17.69
CA GLY A 6 20.49 -0.60 17.60
C GLY A 6 20.11 -1.11 16.22
N ALA A 7 19.19 -0.44 15.52
CA ALA A 7 18.67 -0.89 14.22
C ALA A 7 19.75 -0.90 13.12
N LYS A 8 20.69 0.05 13.19
CA LYS A 8 21.75 0.21 12.18
C LYS A 8 22.80 -0.90 12.23
N ARG A 9 23.11 -1.42 13.43
CA ARG A 9 24.10 -2.51 13.62
C ARG A 9 23.61 -3.86 13.11
N SER A 10 22.33 -4.18 13.29
CA SER A 10 21.75 -5.42 12.75
C SER A 10 21.68 -5.39 11.22
N PHE A 11 21.28 -4.27 10.62
CA PHE A 11 21.24 -4.13 9.16
C PHE A 11 22.61 -4.36 8.50
N LEU A 12 23.69 -3.82 9.08
CA LEU A 12 25.06 -3.95 8.54
C LEU A 12 25.57 -5.40 8.53
N LYS A 13 25.16 -6.20 9.52
CA LYS A 13 25.61 -7.60 9.68
C LYS A 13 24.90 -8.57 8.72
N VAL A 14 23.65 -8.26 8.32
CA VAL A 14 22.84 -9.13 7.43
C VAL A 14 22.95 -8.70 5.96
N THR A 15 23.39 -7.48 5.67
CA THR A 15 23.51 -6.95 4.29
C THR A 15 24.96 -6.87 3.78
N GLU A 16 25.91 -7.43 4.53
CA GLU A 16 27.33 -7.44 4.16
C GLU A 16 27.54 -8.11 2.79
N GLY A 17 28.21 -7.40 1.87
CA GLY A 17 28.45 -7.86 0.50
C GLY A 17 27.33 -7.59 -0.53
N SER A 18 26.13 -7.15 -0.11
CA SER A 18 24.99 -6.93 -1.02
C SER A 18 24.88 -5.49 -1.56
N ALA A 19 24.20 -5.31 -2.70
CA ALA A 19 23.91 -4.00 -3.30
C ALA A 19 23.17 -3.04 -2.33
N ILE A 20 22.47 -3.58 -1.34
CA ILE A 20 21.71 -2.87 -0.31
C ILE A 20 22.62 -2.02 0.60
N ARG A 21 23.89 -2.44 0.83
CA ARG A 21 24.85 -1.65 1.63
C ARG A 21 25.27 -0.34 0.93
N ARG A 22 25.29 -0.29 -0.41
CA ARG A 22 25.72 0.88 -1.18
C ARG A 22 24.72 2.04 -1.18
N ILE A 23 23.43 1.73 -1.05
CA ILE A 23 22.34 2.72 -1.09
C ILE A 23 21.96 3.27 0.29
N GLY A 24 22.31 2.55 1.37
CA GLY A 24 22.07 2.95 2.75
C GLY A 24 20.66 2.63 3.25
N HIS A 25 20.52 2.51 4.58
CA HIS A 25 19.29 2.06 5.25
C HIS A 25 18.05 2.89 4.87
N LEU A 26 18.16 4.23 4.85
CA LEU A 26 17.04 5.11 4.51
C LEU A 26 16.54 4.89 3.08
N ARG A 27 17.45 4.69 2.11
CA ARG A 27 17.09 4.47 0.71
C ARG A 27 16.48 3.09 0.50
N TRP A 28 16.92 2.10 1.28
CA TRP A 28 16.28 0.79 1.34
C TRP A 28 14.86 0.85 1.90
N LEU A 29 14.65 1.55 3.02
CA LEU A 29 13.30 1.75 3.59
C LEU A 29 12.35 2.46 2.60
N ARG A 30 12.85 3.46 1.86
CA ARG A 30 12.08 4.11 0.79
C ARG A 30 11.68 3.12 -0.30
N ASN A 31 12.59 2.27 -0.76
CA ASN A 31 12.27 1.24 -1.76
C ASN A 31 11.22 0.25 -1.25
N ILE A 32 11.29 -0.12 0.04
CA ILE A 32 10.27 -0.97 0.67
C ILE A 32 8.92 -0.24 0.69
N ALA A 33 8.86 1.01 1.12
CA ALA A 33 7.62 1.79 1.11
C ALA A 33 6.99 1.83 -0.29
N VAL A 34 7.81 2.05 -1.34
CA VAL A 34 7.34 2.03 -2.73
C VAL A 34 6.81 0.64 -3.14
N ALA A 35 7.54 -0.43 -2.80
CA ALA A 35 7.10 -1.80 -3.09
C ALA A 35 5.76 -2.14 -2.41
N LEU A 36 5.57 -1.70 -1.16
CA LEU A 36 4.34 -1.86 -0.40
C LEU A 36 3.17 -1.08 -1.00
N GLY A 37 3.40 0.14 -1.51
CA GLY A 37 2.36 0.90 -2.23
C GLY A 37 1.94 0.25 -3.56
N ASN A 38 2.83 -0.51 -4.19
CA ASN A 38 2.55 -1.22 -5.43
C ASN A 38 1.88 -2.59 -5.23
N ALA A 39 1.91 -3.14 -4.02
CA ALA A 39 1.27 -4.41 -3.70
C ALA A 39 -0.27 -4.32 -3.80
N PRO A 40 -0.97 -5.46 -3.90
CA PRO A 40 -2.42 -5.51 -3.69
C PRO A 40 -2.83 -4.88 -2.35
N TRP A 41 -4.13 -4.54 -2.24
CA TRP A 41 -4.66 -4.00 -1.00
C TRP A 41 -4.47 -4.97 0.18
N ASP A 42 -3.90 -4.49 1.27
CA ASP A 42 -3.76 -5.22 2.53
C ASP A 42 -3.72 -4.25 3.73
N GLU A 43 -4.57 -4.48 4.73
CA GLU A 43 -4.65 -3.67 5.94
C GLU A 43 -3.34 -3.71 6.75
N THR A 44 -2.64 -4.85 6.74
CA THR A 44 -1.37 -5.02 7.46
C THR A 44 -0.27 -4.12 6.89
N ILE A 45 -0.33 -3.83 5.59
CA ILE A 45 0.60 -2.91 4.92
C ILE A 45 0.39 -1.49 5.44
N LEU A 46 -0.85 -1.05 5.61
CA LEU A 46 -1.19 0.25 6.18
C LEU A 46 -0.63 0.41 7.59
N THR A 47 -0.90 -0.56 8.46
CA THR A 47 -0.40 -0.53 9.85
C THR A 47 1.14 -0.49 9.89
N ALA A 48 1.81 -1.26 9.04
CA ALA A 48 3.27 -1.29 8.97
C ALA A 48 3.89 0.00 8.40
N LEU A 49 3.19 0.68 7.50
CA LEU A 49 3.59 1.99 6.96
C LEU A 49 3.39 3.09 8.00
N GLU A 50 2.24 3.11 8.68
CA GLU A 50 1.92 4.08 9.73
C GLU A 50 2.86 3.97 10.93
N SER A 51 3.24 2.75 11.33
CA SER A 51 4.14 2.54 12.48
C SER A 51 5.54 3.13 12.27
N ARG A 52 5.93 3.40 11.02
CA ARG A 52 7.25 3.97 10.65
C ARG A 52 7.19 5.47 10.32
N LYS A 53 6.00 6.07 10.36
CA LYS A 53 5.82 7.49 10.08
C LYS A 53 6.49 8.33 11.17
N GLY A 54 7.18 9.39 10.79
CA GLY A 54 7.94 10.27 11.68
C GLY A 54 9.39 9.83 11.91
N GLU A 55 9.83 8.70 11.32
CA GLU A 55 11.22 8.26 11.41
C GLU A 55 12.17 9.17 10.60
N HIS A 56 11.73 9.67 9.44
CA HIS A 56 12.53 10.57 8.60
C HIS A 56 11.66 11.28 7.53
N PRO A 57 11.81 12.60 7.31
CA PRO A 57 10.97 13.35 6.35
C PRO A 57 10.92 12.73 4.94
N LEU A 58 12.06 12.39 4.35
CA LEU A 58 12.12 11.74 3.03
C LEU A 58 11.47 10.34 2.99
N LEU A 59 11.44 9.62 4.11
CA LEU A 59 10.74 8.34 4.18
C LEU A 59 9.23 8.58 4.33
N ASP A 60 8.85 9.57 5.12
CA ASP A 60 7.46 9.94 5.37
C ASP A 60 6.72 10.32 4.09
N GLU A 61 7.38 11.01 3.15
CA GLU A 61 6.84 11.27 1.81
C GLU A 61 6.48 9.98 1.06
N HIS A 62 7.35 8.96 1.13
CA HIS A 62 7.14 7.70 0.44
C HIS A 62 6.09 6.84 1.16
N ILE A 63 6.03 6.91 2.49
CA ILE A 63 4.99 6.29 3.31
C ILE A 63 3.62 6.89 2.95
N ALA A 64 3.51 8.22 2.88
CA ALA A 64 2.27 8.89 2.52
C ALA A 64 1.78 8.50 1.12
N TRP A 65 2.69 8.44 0.15
CA TRP A 65 2.37 7.96 -1.21
C TRP A 65 1.90 6.49 -1.19
N ALA A 66 2.60 5.61 -0.48
CA ALA A 66 2.26 4.19 -0.42
C ALA A 66 0.88 3.94 0.22
N ILE A 67 0.54 4.71 1.26
CA ILE A 67 -0.80 4.70 1.88
C ILE A 67 -1.87 5.12 0.88
N ALA A 68 -1.64 6.19 0.12
CA ALA A 68 -2.59 6.66 -0.89
C ALA A 68 -2.84 5.58 -1.96
N GLN A 69 -1.80 4.91 -2.45
CA GLN A 69 -1.95 3.81 -3.41
C GLN A 69 -2.73 2.62 -2.83
N GLN A 70 -2.50 2.26 -1.57
CA GLN A 70 -3.24 1.19 -0.90
C GLN A 70 -4.74 1.54 -0.82
N ILE A 71 -5.10 2.77 -0.43
CA ILE A 71 -6.49 3.24 -0.39
C ILE A 71 -7.12 3.25 -1.78
N GLU A 72 -6.40 3.72 -2.80
CA GLU A 72 -6.88 3.71 -4.19
C GLU A 72 -7.19 2.29 -4.66
N ARG A 73 -6.30 1.33 -4.40
CA ARG A 73 -6.49 -0.09 -4.75
C ARG A 73 -7.66 -0.72 -3.99
N ARG A 74 -7.85 -0.38 -2.71
CA ARG A 74 -9.03 -0.79 -1.93
C ARG A 74 -10.31 -0.30 -2.60
N ASN A 75 -10.35 0.98 -2.96
CA ASN A 75 -11.51 1.60 -3.59
C ASN A 75 -11.80 1.00 -4.97
N ALA A 76 -10.76 0.77 -5.78
CA ALA A 76 -10.89 0.10 -7.08
C ALA A 76 -11.48 -1.31 -6.92
N CYS A 77 -10.99 -2.10 -5.96
CA CYS A 77 -11.54 -3.42 -5.64
C CYS A 77 -13.01 -3.33 -5.18
N ILE A 78 -13.37 -2.34 -4.35
CA ILE A 78 -14.77 -2.12 -3.92
C ILE A 78 -15.66 -1.80 -5.13
N VAL A 79 -15.23 -0.92 -6.03
CA VAL A 79 -15.97 -0.57 -7.25
C VAL A 79 -16.16 -1.78 -8.15
N GLU A 80 -15.09 -2.57 -8.35
CA GLU A 80 -15.14 -3.82 -9.13
C GLU A 80 -16.12 -4.83 -8.53
N VAL A 81 -16.26 -4.92 -7.21
CA VAL A 81 -17.25 -5.83 -6.57
C VAL A 81 -18.69 -5.31 -6.70
N GLN A 82 -18.89 -3.99 -6.69
CA GLN A 82 -20.23 -3.38 -6.80
C GLN A 82 -20.79 -3.41 -8.22
N LEU A 83 -19.93 -3.26 -9.24
CA LEU A 83 -20.36 -3.21 -10.64
C LEU A 83 -21.13 -4.47 -11.08
N PRO A 84 -20.67 -5.71 -10.79
CA PRO A 84 -21.41 -6.94 -11.09
C PRO A 84 -22.74 -7.06 -10.33
N LYS A 85 -22.80 -6.61 -9.07
CA LYS A 85 -24.05 -6.60 -8.29
C LYS A 85 -25.07 -5.63 -8.91
N LYS A 86 -24.63 -4.42 -9.29
CA LYS A 86 -25.47 -3.43 -9.95
C LYS A 86 -25.96 -3.90 -11.33
N GLN A 87 -25.10 -4.55 -12.12
CA GLN A 87 -25.48 -5.14 -13.40
C GLN A 87 -26.55 -6.24 -13.26
N ARG A 88 -26.45 -7.10 -12.23
CA ARG A 88 -27.49 -8.11 -11.94
C ARG A 88 -28.83 -7.45 -11.60
N LEU A 89 -28.83 -6.40 -10.79
CA LEU A 89 -30.05 -5.69 -10.42
C LEU A 89 -30.72 -5.03 -11.64
N VAL A 90 -29.94 -4.36 -12.50
CA VAL A 90 -30.43 -3.74 -13.74
C VAL A 90 -31.10 -4.78 -14.64
N ARG A 91 -30.46 -5.94 -14.85
CA ARG A 91 -31.02 -7.03 -15.69
C ARG A 91 -32.32 -7.61 -15.13
N VAL A 92 -32.49 -7.67 -13.81
CA VAL A 92 -33.73 -8.16 -13.19
C VAL A 92 -34.88 -7.19 -13.41
N ILE A 93 -34.63 -5.89 -13.29
CA ILE A 93 -35.65 -4.86 -13.54
C ILE A 93 -36.06 -4.85 -15.02
N GLU A 94 -35.09 -4.95 -15.94
CA GLU A 94 -35.36 -4.99 -17.39
C GLU A 94 -36.14 -6.24 -17.82
N LYS A 95 -35.88 -7.40 -17.20
CA LYS A 95 -36.62 -8.64 -17.50
C LYS A 95 -37.95 -8.76 -16.74
N GLY A 96 -38.08 -8.09 -15.59
CA GLY A 96 -39.25 -8.17 -14.72
C GLY A 96 -40.36 -7.17 -15.03
N LEU A 97 -40.11 -6.20 -15.92
CA LEU A 97 -41.14 -5.25 -16.37
C LEU A 97 -41.72 -5.73 -17.71
N PRO A 98 -42.95 -6.30 -17.74
CA PRO A 98 -43.60 -6.58 -19.00
C PRO A 98 -43.84 -5.24 -19.70
N ARG A 99 -43.41 -5.16 -20.97
CA ARG A 99 -43.72 -4.02 -21.84
C ARG A 99 -45.16 -4.17 -22.32
N ASP A 100 -46.10 -3.98 -21.42
CA ASP A 100 -47.52 -3.88 -21.76
C ASP A 100 -47.92 -2.41 -21.73
N ALA A 101 -47.71 -1.74 -22.88
CA ALA A 101 -48.44 -0.56 -23.36
C ALA A 101 -48.08 -0.32 -24.84
#